data_AF-A0A4Z1R2X5-F1
#
_entry.id   AF-A0A4Z1R2X5-F1
#
_cell.length_a   1.000
_cell.length_b   1.000
_cell.length_c   1.000
_cell.angle_alpha   90.00
_cell.angle_beta   90.00
_cell.angle_gamma   90.00
#
_symmetry.space_group_name_H-M   'P 1'
#
loop_
_entity.id
_entity.type
_entity.pdbx_description
1 polymer ?
#
loop_
_entity_poly.entity_id
_entity_poly.type
_entity_poly.pdbx_seq_one_letter_code
_entity_poly.pdbx_strand_id
1 'polypeptide(L)'
;MSRFSKARRDARRKDEPARPIRRLGDPLRLQARLAEPGGETIAAAALRDGEWLLLLDGRTAARTDSAAMVLAMLRHIARRHAAGEAGLQLRCSPQLRAAAAGEAAAHARTLPEHLDALEAERRDRNAPVS
;
A
#
# COMPACT_ATOMS: atom_id res chain seq x y z
N MET A 1 -11.31 13.22 -14.70
CA MET A 1 -10.60 14.14 -13.78
C MET A 1 -10.39 13.45 -12.42
N SER A 2 -9.15 13.15 -12.03
CA SER A 2 -8.84 12.61 -10.69
C SER A 2 -8.44 13.76 -9.75
N ARG A 3 -9.32 14.05 -8.78
CA ARG A 3 -9.34 15.28 -7.96
C ARG A 3 -8.57 15.19 -6.62
N PHE A 4 -7.77 14.16 -6.39
CA PHE A 4 -7.09 13.99 -5.09
C PHE A 4 -5.59 14.31 -5.10
N SER A 5 -4.98 14.60 -6.25
CA SER A 5 -3.51 14.66 -6.34
C SER A 5 -2.90 16.06 -6.50
N LYS A 6 -3.69 17.15 -6.46
CA LYS A 6 -3.18 18.50 -6.76
C LYS A 6 -3.11 19.49 -5.57
N ALA A 7 -3.79 19.25 -4.46
CA ALA A 7 -3.91 20.29 -3.42
C ALA A 7 -2.73 20.38 -2.42
N ARG A 8 -1.78 19.43 -2.41
CA ARG A 8 -0.65 19.42 -1.45
C ARG A 8 0.74 19.34 -2.09
N ARG A 9 0.83 19.43 -3.42
CA ARG A 9 2.08 19.16 -4.15
C ARG A 9 3.04 20.36 -4.25
N ASP A 10 2.52 21.60 -4.17
CA ASP A 10 3.35 22.80 -4.44
C ASP A 10 4.12 23.33 -3.22
N ALA A 11 3.72 22.99 -1.99
CA ALA A 11 4.33 23.61 -0.81
C ALA A 11 5.63 22.92 -0.32
N ARG A 12 6.00 21.74 -0.85
CA ARG A 12 7.11 20.92 -0.31
C ARG A 12 8.24 20.60 -1.29
N ARG A 13 8.25 21.19 -2.48
CA ARG A 13 9.28 20.91 -3.49
C ARG A 13 10.58 21.70 -3.34
N LYS A 14 10.72 22.53 -2.29
CA LYS A 14 11.86 23.46 -2.17
C LYS A 14 12.91 23.11 -1.12
N ASP A 15 12.69 22.09 -0.27
CA ASP A 15 13.55 21.80 0.89
C ASP A 15 13.88 20.31 1.09
N GLU A 16 14.30 19.59 0.05
CA GLU A 16 14.88 18.25 0.24
C GLU A 16 16.40 18.25 0.01
N PRO A 17 17.21 18.25 1.08
CA PRO A 17 18.64 17.97 0.95
C PRO A 17 18.85 16.48 0.67
N ALA A 18 19.84 16.18 -0.17
CA ALA A 18 20.23 14.82 -0.52
C ALA A 18 20.52 13.99 0.75
N ARG A 19 19.68 12.97 1.01
CA ARG A 19 19.82 12.14 2.22
C ARG A 19 20.70 10.91 1.96
N PRO A 20 21.65 10.63 2.86
CA PRO A 20 22.65 9.58 2.68
C PRO A 20 22.06 8.18 2.87
N ILE A 21 22.70 7.19 2.22
CA ILE A 21 22.44 5.76 2.40
C ILE A 21 22.74 5.40 3.87
N ARG A 22 21.70 5.34 4.72
CA ARG A 22 21.83 4.93 6.12
C ARG A 22 21.51 3.45 6.30
N ARG A 23 22.48 2.72 6.85
CA ARG A 23 22.34 1.32 7.27
C ARG A 23 21.39 1.20 8.48
N LEU A 24 20.62 0.11 8.43
CA LEU A 24 19.81 -0.59 9.44
C LEU A 24 20.07 -0.19 10.92
N GLY A 25 19.10 0.49 11.54
CA GLY A 25 19.14 0.87 12.96
C GLY A 25 17.89 0.50 13.78
N ASP A 26 16.82 0.06 13.14
CA ASP A 26 15.64 -0.52 13.78
C ASP A 26 15.05 -1.55 12.82
N PRO A 27 14.68 -2.77 13.25
CA PRO A 27 13.99 -3.69 12.36
C PRO A 27 12.71 -3.04 11.85
N LEU A 28 12.61 -2.91 10.52
CA LEU A 28 11.46 -2.34 9.84
C LEU A 28 10.18 -3.04 10.33
N ARG A 29 9.36 -2.35 11.12
CA ARG A 29 8.15 -2.94 11.69
C ARG A 29 7.11 -3.16 10.58
N LEU A 30 6.88 -4.43 10.26
CA LEU A 30 5.83 -4.81 9.33
C LEU A 30 4.47 -4.49 9.92
N GLN A 31 3.65 -3.80 9.13
CA GLN A 31 2.28 -3.42 9.42
C GLN A 31 1.28 -4.33 8.70
N ALA A 32 1.72 -5.06 7.67
CA ALA A 32 0.98 -6.18 7.11
C ALA A 32 1.92 -7.22 6.52
N ARG A 33 1.43 -8.46 6.43
CA ARG A 33 2.11 -9.59 5.80
C ARG A 33 1.10 -10.36 4.97
N LEU A 34 1.47 -10.64 3.72
CA LEU A 34 0.78 -11.53 2.82
C LEU A 34 1.66 -12.77 2.66
N ALA A 35 1.17 -13.92 3.12
CA ALA A 35 1.94 -15.15 3.16
C ALA A 35 1.17 -16.32 2.57
N GLU A 36 1.92 -17.30 2.07
CA GLU A 36 1.37 -18.60 1.69
C GLU A 36 0.91 -19.39 2.93
N PRO A 37 0.09 -20.44 2.76
CA PRO A 37 -0.26 -21.33 3.85
C PRO A 37 0.95 -21.96 4.56
N GLY A 38 2.06 -22.18 3.83
CA GLY A 38 3.34 -22.66 4.38
C GLY A 38 4.11 -21.63 5.21
N GLY A 39 3.62 -20.39 5.28
CA GLY A 39 4.21 -19.30 6.07
C GLY A 39 5.23 -18.45 5.32
N GLU A 40 5.56 -18.75 4.07
CA GLU A 40 6.48 -17.94 3.27
C GLU A 40 5.86 -16.58 2.92
N THR A 41 6.65 -15.50 2.99
CA THR A 41 6.13 -14.14 2.77
C THR A 41 6.27 -13.73 1.32
N ILE A 42 5.14 -13.56 0.64
CA ILE A 42 5.12 -13.07 -0.74
C ILE A 42 5.22 -11.55 -0.78
N ALA A 43 4.52 -10.87 0.13
CA ALA A 43 4.52 -9.42 0.21
C ALA A 43 4.32 -8.93 1.65
N ALA A 44 4.76 -7.72 1.94
CA ALA A 44 4.51 -7.08 3.23
C ALA A 44 4.29 -5.58 3.06
N ALA A 45 3.69 -4.95 4.08
CA ALA A 45 3.69 -3.50 4.18
C ALA A 45 4.40 -3.07 5.46
N ALA A 46 5.07 -1.93 5.41
CA ALA A 46 5.68 -1.30 6.57
C ALA A 46 5.42 0.21 6.56
N LEU A 47 5.52 0.84 7.73
CA LEU A 47 5.48 2.30 7.86
C LEU A 47 6.87 2.78 8.26
N ARG A 48 7.46 3.70 7.48
CA ARG A 48 8.77 4.29 7.78
C ARG A 48 8.78 5.75 7.34
N ASP A 49 9.27 6.63 8.21
CA ASP A 49 9.35 8.07 7.94
C ASP A 49 8.00 8.70 7.51
N GLY A 50 6.88 8.13 7.96
CA GLY A 50 5.53 8.56 7.58
C GLY A 50 5.05 8.04 6.22
N GLU A 51 5.87 7.27 5.50
CA GLU A 51 5.49 6.64 4.23
C GLU A 51 5.15 5.15 4.43
N TRP A 52 4.10 4.71 3.75
CA TRP A 52 3.78 3.30 3.61
C TRP A 52 4.60 2.67 2.49
N LEU A 53 5.29 1.60 2.83
CA LEU A 53 6.15 0.84 1.93
C LEU A 53 5.48 -0.48 1.60
N LEU A 54 5.42 -0.82 0.31
CA LEU A 54 5.14 -2.17 -0.14
C LEU A 54 6.48 -2.90 -0.32
N LEU A 55 6.60 -4.08 0.28
CA LEU A 55 7.76 -4.95 0.20
C LEU A 55 7.39 -6.21 -0.59
N LEU A 56 8.23 -6.60 -1.54
CA LEU A 56 8.22 -7.90 -2.22
C LEU A 56 9.59 -8.54 -2.01
N ASP A 57 9.64 -9.80 -1.56
CA ASP A 57 10.89 -10.50 -1.24
C ASP A 57 11.85 -9.69 -0.33
N GLY A 58 11.27 -8.98 0.65
CA GLY A 58 12.01 -8.12 1.57
C GLY A 58 12.54 -6.80 0.98
N ARG A 59 12.29 -6.51 -0.30
CA ARG A 59 12.73 -5.28 -0.99
C ARG A 59 11.55 -4.33 -1.20
N THR A 60 11.79 -3.03 -1.11
CA THR A 60 10.75 -2.02 -1.40
C THR A 60 10.39 -2.02 -2.88
N ALA A 61 9.17 -2.41 -3.19
CA ALA A 61 8.61 -2.41 -4.54
C ALA A 61 7.84 -1.12 -4.85
N ALA A 62 7.19 -0.52 -3.84
CA ALA A 62 6.46 0.74 -3.99
C ALA A 62 6.45 1.54 -2.67
N ARG A 63 6.19 2.84 -2.80
CA ARG A 63 5.99 3.78 -1.69
C ARG A 63 4.72 4.58 -1.92
N THR A 64 4.00 4.88 -0.85
CA THR A 64 2.77 5.67 -0.89
C THR A 64 2.56 6.37 0.44
N ASP A 65 1.96 7.54 0.42
CA ASP A 65 1.50 8.26 1.62
C ASP A 65 0.16 7.72 2.13
N SER A 66 -0.58 6.98 1.30
CA SER A 66 -1.87 6.39 1.64
C SER A 66 -1.78 4.96 2.19
N ALA A 67 -2.33 4.76 3.39
CA ALA A 67 -2.54 3.48 4.03
C ALA A 67 -3.53 2.60 3.25
N ALA A 68 -4.59 3.20 2.72
CA ALA A 68 -5.56 2.48 1.91
C ALA A 68 -4.94 1.98 0.59
N MET A 69 -4.06 2.77 -0.03
CA MET A 69 -3.38 2.38 -1.26
C MET A 69 -2.45 1.18 -1.05
N VAL A 70 -1.61 1.17 -0.01
CA VAL A 70 -0.72 0.01 0.24
C VAL A 70 -1.53 -1.25 0.55
N LEU A 71 -2.64 -1.11 1.27
CA LEU A 71 -3.54 -2.22 1.57
C LEU A 71 -4.25 -2.74 0.29
N ALA A 72 -4.67 -1.84 -0.61
CA ALA A 72 -5.24 -2.21 -1.90
C ALA A 72 -4.22 -2.97 -2.77
N MET A 73 -2.95 -2.55 -2.78
CA MET A 73 -1.88 -3.26 -3.49
C MET A 73 -1.68 -4.68 -2.94
N LEU A 74 -1.64 -4.86 -1.62
CA LEU A 74 -1.54 -6.20 -1.01
C LEU A 74 -2.74 -7.09 -1.37
N ARG A 75 -3.97 -6.56 -1.32
CA ARG A 75 -5.17 -7.28 -1.75
C ARG A 75 -5.12 -7.63 -3.25
N HIS A 76 -4.57 -6.75 -4.07
CA HIS A 76 -4.39 -7.02 -5.50
C HIS A 76 -3.43 -8.20 -5.74
N ILE A 77 -2.27 -8.21 -5.06
CA ILE A 77 -1.32 -9.33 -5.11
C ILE A 77 -2.00 -10.63 -4.67
N ALA A 78 -2.74 -10.59 -3.55
CA ALA A 78 -3.49 -11.74 -3.06
C ALA A 78 -4.48 -12.29 -4.10
N ARG A 79 -5.26 -11.41 -4.73
CA ARG A 79 -6.23 -11.77 -5.79
C ARG A 79 -5.55 -12.35 -7.03
N ARG A 80 -4.37 -11.85 -7.40
CA ARG A 80 -3.58 -12.33 -8.56
C ARG A 80 -3.01 -13.73 -8.34
N HIS A 81 -2.59 -14.04 -7.12
CA HIS A 81 -2.09 -15.39 -6.77
C HIS A 81 -3.22 -16.41 -6.56
N ALA A 82 -4.35 -15.99 -5.99
CA ALA A 82 -5.50 -16.88 -5.75
C ALA A 82 -6.13 -17.44 -7.03
N ALA A 83 -5.81 -16.87 -8.20
CA ALA A 83 -6.25 -17.41 -9.49
C ALA A 83 -5.55 -18.73 -9.89
N GLY A 84 -4.53 -19.19 -9.13
CA GLY A 84 -3.78 -20.42 -9.45
C GLY A 84 -3.44 -21.35 -8.27
N GLU A 85 -3.44 -20.90 -7.01
CA GLU A 85 -2.96 -21.71 -5.87
C GLU A 85 -3.73 -21.46 -4.56
N ALA A 86 -3.41 -22.24 -3.51
CA ALA A 86 -3.97 -22.13 -2.17
C ALA A 86 -3.95 -20.67 -1.67
N GLY A 87 -5.12 -20.17 -1.27
CA GLY A 87 -5.34 -18.74 -1.03
C GLY A 87 -4.35 -18.11 -0.05
N LEU A 88 -3.69 -17.03 -0.48
CA LEU A 88 -2.76 -16.27 0.35
C LEU A 88 -3.45 -15.68 1.59
N GLN A 89 -2.76 -15.72 2.73
CA GLN A 89 -3.22 -15.17 3.99
C GLN A 89 -2.71 -13.75 4.19
N LEU A 90 -3.62 -12.78 4.17
CA LEU A 90 -3.32 -11.37 4.47
C LEU A 90 -3.59 -11.06 5.95
N ARG A 91 -2.53 -10.74 6.70
CA ARG A 91 -2.61 -10.24 8.08
C ARG A 91 -2.22 -8.76 8.11
N CYS A 92 -3.07 -7.92 8.72
CA CYS A 92 -2.82 -6.49 8.85
C CYS A 92 -2.86 -6.08 10.32
N SER A 93 -2.00 -5.15 10.70
CA SER A 93 -1.99 -4.53 12.01
C SER A 93 -3.23 -3.65 12.22
N PRO A 94 -3.63 -3.42 13.49
CA PRO A 94 -4.68 -2.45 13.81
C PRO A 94 -4.33 -1.04 13.32
N GLN A 95 -3.05 -0.64 13.38
CA GLN A 95 -2.58 0.67 12.94
C GLN A 95 -2.85 0.91 11.45
N LEU A 96 -2.49 -0.05 10.59
CA LEU A 96 -2.76 0.04 9.15
C LEU A 96 -4.26 0.07 8.87
N ARG A 97 -5.04 -0.79 9.53
CA ARG A 97 -6.50 -0.83 9.36
C ARG A 97 -7.15 0.49 9.76
N ALA A 98 -6.76 1.06 10.90
CA ALA A 98 -7.28 2.33 11.39
C ALA A 98 -6.92 3.50 10.48
N ALA A 99 -5.67 3.59 10.02
CA ALA A 99 -5.23 4.63 9.08
C ALA A 99 -6.01 4.54 7.75
N ALA A 100 -6.13 3.34 7.18
CA ALA A 100 -6.89 3.12 5.95
C ALA A 100 -8.39 3.43 6.13
N ALA A 101 -8.97 3.08 7.29
CA ALA A 101 -10.36 3.41 7.60
C ALA A 101 -10.58 4.92 7.76
N GLY A 102 -9.62 5.64 8.36
CA GLY A 102 -9.65 7.10 8.45
C GLY A 102 -9.60 7.77 7.07
N GLU A 103 -8.77 7.26 6.16
CA GLU A 103 -8.75 7.70 4.77
C GLU A 103 -10.09 7.44 4.07
N ALA A 104 -10.66 6.24 4.20
CA ALA A 104 -11.96 5.91 3.63
C ALA A 104 -13.08 6.84 4.14
N ALA A 105 -13.09 7.12 5.45
CA ALA A 105 -14.05 8.03 6.07
C ALA A 105 -13.92 9.46 5.53
N ALA A 106 -12.70 9.94 5.26
CA ALA A 106 -12.47 11.24 4.62
C ALA A 106 -13.05 11.32 3.18
N HIS A 107 -13.29 10.17 2.55
CA HIS A 107 -13.99 10.05 1.26
C HIS A 107 -15.48 9.71 1.39
N ALA A 108 -16.05 9.75 2.60
CA ALA A 108 -17.42 9.33 2.90
C ALA A 108 -17.73 7.90 2.44
N ARG A 109 -16.74 7.00 2.57
CA ARG A 109 -16.84 5.58 2.21
C ARG A 109 -16.48 4.70 3.39
N THR A 110 -17.01 3.49 3.41
CA THR A 110 -16.45 2.43 4.24
C THR A 110 -15.09 1.98 3.68
N LEU A 111 -14.26 1.37 4.54
CA LEU A 111 -12.96 0.85 4.10
C LEU A 111 -13.07 -0.14 2.92
N PRO A 112 -13.99 -1.13 2.92
CA PRO A 112 -14.16 -2.02 1.78
C PRO A 112 -14.47 -1.28 0.46
N GLU A 113 -15.44 -0.37 0.47
CA GLU A 113 -15.85 0.42 -0.71
C GLU A 113 -14.69 1.27 -1.24
N HIS A 114 -13.93 1.89 -0.33
CA HIS A 114 -12.79 2.70 -0.72
C HIS A 114 -11.70 1.84 -1.37
N LEU A 115 -11.41 0.65 -0.83
CA LEU A 115 -10.44 -0.27 -1.41
C LEU A 115 -10.87 -0.83 -2.77
N ASP A 116 -12.16 -1.11 -2.96
CA ASP A 116 -12.67 -1.57 -4.26
C ASP A 116 -12.66 -0.45 -5.30
N ALA A 117 -12.92 0.80 -4.90
CA ALA A 117 -12.74 1.96 -5.78
C ALA A 117 -11.27 2.14 -6.21
N LEU A 118 -10.31 1.97 -5.28
CA LEU A 118 -8.88 2.02 -5.60
C LEU A 118 -8.46 0.92 -6.59
N GLU A 119 -9.03 -0.29 -6.46
CA GLU A 119 -8.79 -1.38 -7.41
C GLU A 119 -9.42 -1.09 -8.78
N ALA A 120 -10.61 -0.50 -8.82
CA ALA A 120 -11.23 -0.05 -10.08
C ALA A 120 -10.37 0.99 -10.79
N GLU A 121 -9.94 2.04 -10.08
CA GLU A 121 -9.02 3.05 -10.62
C GLU A 121 -7.71 2.44 -11.16
N ARG A 122 -7.16 1.43 -10.46
CA ARG A 122 -5.96 0.72 -10.92
C ARG A 122 -6.22 -0.02 -12.24
N ARG A 123 -7.37 -0.69 -12.38
CA ARG A 123 -7.75 -1.39 -13.60
C ARG A 123 -7.92 -0.41 -14.76
N ASP A 124 -8.61 0.71 -14.53
CA ASP A 124 -8.82 1.73 -15.56
C ASP A 124 -7.49 2.31 -16.06
N ARG A 125 -6.52 2.54 -15.15
CA ARG A 125 -5.17 2.99 -15.55
C ARG A 125 -4.37 1.95 -16.34
N ASN A 126 -4.65 0.66 -16.13
CA ASN A 126 -3.94 -0.45 -16.76
C ASN A 126 -4.70 -1.05 -17.96
N ALA A 127 -5.87 -0.50 -18.30
CA ALA A 127 -6.62 -0.93 -19.47
C ALA A 127 -5.85 -0.52 -20.74
N PRO A 128 -5.67 -1.43 -21.71
CA PRO A 128 -5.05 -1.05 -22.98
C PRO A 128 -5.91 0.00 -23.66
N VAL A 129 -5.31 1.14 -24.04
CA VAL A 129 -5.92 2.08 -24.98
C VAL A 129 -6.16 1.33 -26.29
N SER A 130 -7.44 1.18 -26.65
CA SER A 130 -7.87 0.52 -27.89
C SER A 130 -7.58 1.38 -29.11
#